data_AF-A0A8J4E1J7-F1
#
_entry.id   AF-A0A8J4E1J7-F1
#
_cell.length_a   1.000
_cell.length_b   1.000
_cell.length_c   1.000
_cell.angle_alpha   90.00
_cell.angle_beta   90.00
_cell.angle_gamma   90.00
#
_symmetry.space_group_name_H-M   'P 1'
#
loop_
_entity.id
_entity.type
_entity.pdbx_description
1 polymer ?
#
loop_
_entity_poly.entity_id
_entity_poly.type
_entity_poly.pdbx_seq_one_letter_code
_entity_poly.pdbx_strand_id
1 'polypeptide(L)'
;MRTDTERLRAEAHARIQQRLRAAGRSLSAANRSWRQTRPGMLVQQYRDSEFHGRTKHAVRVRFRLPLDGDPAPEPRRLALVAAWAGALGMAGVLVLLPVLASLFRPGASSYTLTMMLIGLVGVGATAGAFASIHRRRAPWIGLSIGTLALALAIVLTASR
;
A
#
# COMPACT_ATOMS: atom_id res chain seq x y z
N MET A 1 31.82 -40.75 -12.69
CA MET A 1 30.46 -40.24 -12.98
C MET A 1 30.02 -39.08 -12.09
N ARG A 2 30.33 -39.05 -10.78
CA ARG A 2 29.98 -37.93 -9.87
C ARG A 2 30.73 -36.60 -10.15
N THR A 3 31.88 -36.68 -10.80
CA THR A 3 32.77 -35.54 -11.11
C THR A 3 32.27 -34.63 -12.23
N ASP A 4 31.53 -35.18 -13.20
CA ASP A 4 31.04 -34.40 -14.35
C ASP A 4 29.86 -33.51 -13.98
N THR A 5 29.01 -33.98 -13.06
CA THR A 5 27.87 -33.19 -12.54
C THR A 5 28.31 -31.97 -11.73
N GLU A 6 29.45 -32.05 -11.01
CA GLU A 6 29.98 -30.91 -10.27
C GLU A 6 30.64 -29.88 -11.17
N ARG A 7 31.37 -30.33 -12.21
CA ARG A 7 31.92 -29.43 -13.24
C ARG A 7 30.80 -28.69 -13.98
N LEU A 8 29.74 -29.39 -14.39
CA LEU A 8 28.58 -28.77 -15.05
C LEU A 8 27.87 -27.76 -14.15
N ARG A 9 27.72 -28.04 -12.84
CA ARG A 9 27.15 -27.07 -11.89
C ARG A 9 28.05 -25.86 -11.70
N ALA A 10 29.36 -26.03 -11.58
CA ALA A 10 30.32 -24.94 -11.42
C ALA A 10 30.33 -24.02 -12.65
N GLU A 11 30.33 -24.59 -13.85
CA GLU A 11 30.24 -23.84 -15.11
C GLU A 11 28.91 -23.08 -15.25
N ALA A 12 27.79 -23.71 -14.87
CA ALA A 12 26.49 -23.04 -14.89
C ALA A 12 26.45 -21.83 -13.94
N HIS A 13 27.00 -21.95 -12.73
CA HIS A 13 27.09 -20.83 -11.79
C HIS A 13 28.00 -19.73 -12.31
N ALA A 14 29.14 -20.07 -12.92
CA ALA A 14 30.05 -19.09 -13.51
C ALA A 14 29.37 -18.30 -14.64
N ARG A 15 28.61 -18.98 -15.52
CA ARG A 15 27.84 -18.32 -16.59
C ARG A 15 26.73 -17.42 -16.03
N ILE A 16 26.01 -17.86 -14.99
CA ILE A 16 24.96 -17.05 -14.35
C ILE A 16 25.58 -15.79 -13.73
N GLN A 17 26.68 -15.93 -12.97
CA GLN A 17 27.35 -14.79 -12.37
C GLN A 17 27.90 -13.83 -13.43
N GLN A 18 28.45 -14.35 -14.53
CA GLN A 18 28.93 -13.52 -15.63
C GLN A 18 27.80 -12.72 -16.28
N ARG A 19 26.63 -13.34 -16.51
CA ARG A 19 25.43 -12.66 -17.03
C ARG A 19 24.91 -11.61 -16.06
N LEU A 20 24.85 -11.90 -14.76
CA LEU A 20 24.43 -10.95 -13.74
C LEU A 20 25.37 -9.74 -13.67
N ARG A 21 26.69 -9.96 -13.75
CA ARG A 21 27.68 -8.87 -13.80
C ARG A 21 27.58 -8.05 -15.08
N ALA A 22 27.32 -8.68 -16.22
CA ALA A 22 27.10 -7.98 -17.49
C ALA A 22 25.81 -7.14 -17.46
N ALA A 23 24.72 -7.72 -16.96
CA ALA A 23 23.45 -7.03 -16.75
C ALA A 23 23.61 -5.85 -15.78
N GLY A 24 24.30 -6.04 -14.66
CA GLY A 24 24.58 -4.97 -13.69
C GLY A 24 25.38 -3.81 -14.30
N ARG A 25 26.38 -4.09 -15.14
CA ARG A 25 27.12 -3.05 -15.88
C ARG A 25 26.24 -2.33 -16.89
N SER A 26 25.39 -3.05 -17.62
CA SER A 26 24.44 -2.46 -18.57
C SER A 26 23.43 -1.55 -17.88
N LEU A 27 22.82 -2.00 -16.77
CA LEU A 27 21.91 -1.20 -15.97
C LEU A 27 22.59 0.05 -15.39
N SER A 28 23.84 -0.08 -14.96
CA SER A 28 24.61 1.06 -14.45
C SER A 28 24.92 2.08 -15.55
N ALA A 29 25.21 1.63 -16.77
CA ALA A 29 25.41 2.50 -17.93
C ALA A 29 24.10 3.21 -18.34
N ALA A 30 22.98 2.48 -18.40
CA ALA A 30 21.66 3.03 -18.69
C ALA A 30 21.19 4.04 -17.65
N ASN A 31 21.47 3.80 -16.37
CA ASN A 31 21.17 4.75 -15.29
C ASN A 31 21.99 6.04 -15.42
N ARG A 32 23.28 5.94 -15.81
CA ARG A 32 24.12 7.12 -16.06
C ARG A 32 23.63 7.93 -17.24
N SER A 33 23.28 7.29 -18.35
CA SER A 33 22.75 8.01 -19.53
C SER A 33 21.41 8.66 -19.22
N TRP A 34 20.52 7.98 -18.49
CA TRP A 34 19.24 8.55 -18.08
C TRP A 34 19.43 9.82 -17.24
N ARG A 35 20.35 9.84 -16.28
CA ARG A 35 20.65 11.03 -15.46
C ARG A 35 21.17 12.21 -16.28
N GLN A 36 21.78 11.95 -17.44
CA GLN A 36 22.26 12.99 -18.36
C GLN A 36 21.15 13.52 -19.28
N THR A 37 20.01 12.84 -19.39
CA THR A 37 18.87 13.35 -20.16
C THR A 37 18.19 14.52 -19.42
N ARG A 38 17.59 15.46 -20.16
CA ARG A 38 16.79 16.58 -19.59
C ARG A 38 15.78 16.13 -18.51
N PRO A 39 14.95 15.10 -18.71
CA PRO A 39 14.06 14.63 -17.65
C PRO A 39 14.81 14.04 -16.44
N GLY A 40 15.91 13.31 -16.66
CA GLY A 40 16.74 12.80 -15.56
C GLY A 40 17.36 13.91 -14.72
N MET A 41 17.82 14.99 -15.37
CA MET A 41 18.33 16.19 -14.69
C MET A 41 17.25 16.88 -13.87
N LEU A 42 16.02 17.01 -14.38
CA LEU A 42 14.91 17.62 -13.63
C LEU A 42 14.53 16.80 -12.38
N VAL A 43 14.50 15.47 -12.49
CA VAL A 43 14.25 14.60 -11.33
C VAL A 43 15.37 14.72 -10.31
N GLN A 44 16.62 14.85 -10.76
CA GLN A 44 17.76 14.99 -9.88
C GLN A 44 17.79 16.37 -9.21
N GLN A 45 17.52 17.44 -9.96
CA GLN A 45 17.33 18.79 -9.42
C GLN A 45 16.17 18.85 -8.41
N TYR A 46 15.06 18.16 -8.67
CA TYR A 46 13.98 18.03 -7.71
C TYR A 46 14.44 17.29 -6.45
N ARG A 47 15.13 16.15 -6.59
CA ARG A 47 15.65 15.36 -5.47
C ARG A 47 16.64 16.12 -4.61
N ASP A 48 17.47 16.96 -5.21
CA ASP A 48 18.50 17.76 -4.55
C ASP A 48 17.95 19.10 -4.05
N SER A 49 16.69 19.44 -4.35
CA SER A 49 16.06 20.69 -3.90
C SER A 49 15.72 20.66 -2.40
N GLU A 50 15.81 21.83 -1.77
CA GLU A 50 15.34 22.03 -0.39
C GLU A 50 13.85 21.71 -0.22
N PHE A 51 13.06 21.82 -1.30
CA PHE A 51 11.65 21.44 -1.28
C PHE A 51 11.47 19.94 -1.05
N HIS A 52 12.27 19.10 -1.72
CA HIS A 52 12.27 17.66 -1.49
C HIS A 52 12.73 17.31 -0.07
N GLY A 53 13.74 18.01 0.44
CA GLY A 53 14.17 17.91 1.84
C GLY A 53 13.03 18.23 2.81
N ARG A 54 12.34 19.35 2.62
CA ARG A 54 11.22 19.79 3.47
C ARG A 54 10.00 18.89 3.38
N THR A 55 9.61 18.44 2.18
CA THR A 55 8.48 17.50 2.02
C THR A 55 8.83 16.13 2.59
N LYS A 56 10.03 15.60 2.34
CA LYS A 56 10.48 14.34 2.94
C LYS A 56 10.55 14.45 4.46
N HIS A 57 11.00 15.59 4.99
CA HIS A 57 11.04 15.85 6.43
C HIS A 57 9.62 15.96 7.02
N ALA A 58 8.72 16.73 6.41
CA ALA A 58 7.33 16.86 6.84
C ALA A 58 6.60 15.52 6.81
N VAL A 59 6.78 14.71 5.75
CA VAL A 59 6.24 13.35 5.66
C VAL A 59 6.89 12.46 6.72
N ARG A 60 8.20 12.52 6.94
CA ARG A 60 8.89 11.78 8.01
C ARG A 60 8.34 12.12 9.40
N VAL A 61 8.13 13.39 9.71
CA VAL A 61 7.63 13.84 11.01
C VAL A 61 6.15 13.48 11.19
N ARG A 62 5.34 13.64 10.14
CA ARG A 62 3.89 13.38 10.21
C ARG A 62 3.55 11.89 10.17
N PHE A 63 4.27 11.10 9.36
CA PHE A 63 3.99 9.68 9.11
C PHE A 63 4.96 8.71 9.79
N ARG A 64 6.01 9.19 10.48
CA ARG A 64 7.02 8.38 11.18
C ARG A 64 7.44 7.14 10.37
N LEU A 65 8.09 7.41 9.22
CA LEU A 65 8.69 6.38 8.38
C LEU A 65 9.73 5.59 9.19
N PRO A 66 9.82 4.25 9.00
CA PRO A 66 10.74 3.40 9.75
C PRO A 66 12.18 3.92 9.61
N LEU A 67 12.88 4.09 10.73
CA LEU A 67 14.32 4.30 10.75
C LEU A 67 15.04 2.95 10.70
N ASP A 68 16.29 2.94 10.22
CA ASP A 68 17.12 1.72 10.11
C ASP A 68 17.37 1.02 11.47
N GLY A 69 17.04 1.67 12.60
CA GLY A 69 17.13 1.13 13.95
C GLY A 69 15.78 0.87 14.64
N ASP A 70 14.64 1.06 13.96
CA ASP A 70 13.34 0.71 14.55
C ASP A 70 13.17 -0.82 14.57
N PRO A 71 12.71 -1.42 15.69
CA PRO A 71 12.46 -2.84 15.76
C PRO A 71 11.41 -3.23 14.73
N ALA A 72 11.70 -4.25 13.92
CA ALA A 72 10.77 -4.74 12.90
C ALA A 72 9.40 -5.02 13.55
N PRO A 73 8.29 -4.51 12.96
CA PRO A 73 6.96 -4.71 13.52
C PRO A 73 6.65 -6.20 13.64
N GLU A 74 6.07 -6.60 14.78
CA GLU A 74 5.74 -8.00 15.04
C GLU A 74 4.88 -8.58 13.90
N PRO A 75 5.31 -9.68 13.25
CA PRO A 75 4.62 -10.23 12.07
C PRO A 75 3.19 -10.68 12.40
N ARG A 76 2.92 -11.12 13.64
CA ARG A 76 1.57 -11.46 14.12
C ARG A 76 0.63 -10.24 14.11
N ARG A 77 1.15 -9.07 14.47
CA ARG A 77 0.38 -7.82 14.51
C ARG A 77 0.04 -7.33 13.09
N LEU A 78 0.97 -7.50 12.14
CA LEU A 78 0.70 -7.24 10.73
C LEU A 78 -0.36 -8.19 10.16
N ALA A 79 -0.26 -9.48 10.46
CA ALA A 79 -1.22 -10.49 10.01
C ALA A 79 -2.63 -10.22 10.56
N LEU A 80 -2.75 -9.88 11.84
CA LEU A 80 -4.04 -9.53 12.45
C LEU A 80 -4.66 -8.27 11.84
N VAL A 81 -3.87 -7.20 11.64
CA VAL A 81 -4.37 -5.98 11.00
C VAL A 81 -4.79 -6.24 9.55
N ALA A 82 -4.01 -7.01 8.80
CA ALA A 82 -4.33 -7.38 7.43
C ALA A 82 -5.61 -8.24 7.35
N ALA A 83 -5.72 -9.26 8.20
CA ALA A 83 -6.92 -10.09 8.29
C ALA A 83 -8.16 -9.25 8.64
N TRP A 84 -8.01 -8.31 9.57
CA TRP A 84 -9.13 -7.51 10.03
C TRP A 84 -9.56 -6.43 9.03
N ALA A 85 -8.60 -5.82 8.32
CA ALA A 85 -8.88 -4.98 7.17
C ALA A 85 -9.54 -5.76 6.03
N GLY A 86 -9.10 -7.00 5.77
CA GLY A 86 -9.71 -7.88 4.78
C GLY A 86 -11.18 -8.19 5.12
N ALA A 87 -11.48 -8.49 6.38
CA ALA A 87 -12.86 -8.73 6.82
C ALA A 87 -13.74 -7.49 6.68
N LEU A 88 -13.23 -6.29 7.02
CA LEU A 88 -13.95 -5.03 6.80
C LEU A 88 -14.20 -4.75 5.32
N GLY A 89 -13.20 -4.98 4.46
CA GLY A 89 -13.36 -4.86 3.01
C GLY A 89 -14.44 -5.80 2.48
N MET A 90 -14.43 -7.07 2.92
CA MET A 90 -15.42 -8.07 2.52
C MET A 90 -16.83 -7.69 2.98
N ALA A 91 -16.99 -7.23 4.22
CA ALA A 91 -18.27 -6.75 4.74
C ALA A 91 -18.77 -5.51 3.97
N GLY A 92 -17.87 -4.58 3.62
CA GLY A 92 -18.20 -3.43 2.79
C GLY A 92 -18.71 -3.82 1.41
N VAL A 93 -18.12 -4.83 0.77
CA VAL A 93 -18.59 -5.37 -0.53
C VAL A 93 -19.99 -5.96 -0.41
N LEU A 94 -20.28 -6.70 0.66
CA LEU A 94 -21.61 -7.28 0.90
C LEU A 94 -22.69 -6.19 1.05
N VAL A 95 -22.36 -5.06 1.68
CA VAL A 95 -23.26 -3.90 1.81
C VAL A 95 -23.37 -3.11 0.49
N LEU A 96 -22.32 -3.08 -0.33
CA LEU A 96 -22.35 -2.38 -1.61
C LEU A 96 -23.30 -3.04 -2.62
N LEU A 97 -23.42 -4.37 -2.61
CA LEU A 97 -24.29 -5.12 -3.54
C LEU A 97 -25.76 -4.64 -3.54
N PRO A 98 -26.47 -4.55 -2.40
CA PRO A 98 -27.86 -4.05 -2.37
C PRO A 98 -27.97 -2.56 -2.71
N VAL A 99 -26.96 -1.75 -2.37
CA VAL A 99 -26.91 -0.33 -2.77
C VAL A 99 -26.77 -0.20 -4.28
N LEU A 100 -25.89 -0.99 -4.89
CA LEU A 100 -25.69 -1.04 -6.33
C LEU A 100 -26.93 -1.54 -7.06
N ALA A 101 -27.61 -2.55 -6.51
CA ALA A 101 -28.89 -3.02 -7.03
C ALA A 101 -29.97 -1.91 -7.00
N SER A 102 -29.93 -1.03 -5.99
CA SER A 102 -30.89 0.07 -5.85
C SER A 102 -30.70 1.19 -6.89
N LEU A 103 -29.50 1.35 -7.47
CA LEU A 103 -29.23 2.33 -8.53
C LEU A 103 -29.98 2.03 -9.84
N PHE A 104 -30.34 0.76 -10.08
CA PHE A 104 -31.11 0.36 -11.26
C PHE A 104 -32.62 0.52 -11.09
N ARG A 105 -33.10 0.95 -9.90
CA ARG A 105 -34.50 1.31 -9.68
C ARG A 105 -34.71 2.80 -9.98
N PRO A 106 -35.70 3.17 -10.82
CA PRO A 106 -35.99 4.58 -11.10
C PRO A 106 -36.57 5.27 -9.85
N GLY A 107 -35.89 6.31 -9.39
CA GLY A 107 -36.23 7.08 -8.20
C GLY A 107 -34.97 7.62 -7.51
N ALA A 108 -34.49 8.79 -7.91
CA ALA A 108 -33.30 9.42 -7.35
C ALA A 108 -33.57 9.86 -5.90
N SER A 109 -33.25 8.99 -4.95
CA SER A 109 -33.36 9.26 -3.52
C SER A 109 -32.00 9.71 -2.97
N SER A 110 -32.01 10.73 -2.11
CA SER A 110 -30.87 11.21 -1.33
C SER A 110 -30.08 10.09 -0.62
N TYR A 111 -30.71 8.93 -0.43
CA TYR A 111 -30.13 7.67 0.03
C TYR A 111 -28.84 7.26 -0.71
N THR A 112 -28.80 7.42 -2.03
CA THR A 112 -27.64 7.01 -2.85
C THR A 112 -26.40 7.85 -2.50
N LEU A 113 -26.59 9.14 -2.27
CA LEU A 113 -25.53 10.06 -1.88
C LEU A 113 -25.03 9.77 -0.46
N THR A 114 -25.95 9.51 0.48
CA THR A 114 -25.60 9.13 1.87
C THR A 114 -24.77 7.84 1.91
N MET A 115 -25.15 6.84 1.11
CA MET A 115 -24.39 5.57 1.03
C MET A 115 -23.01 5.75 0.39
N MET A 116 -22.87 6.62 -0.62
CA MET A 116 -21.55 6.97 -1.17
C MET A 116 -20.67 7.65 -0.13
N LEU A 117 -21.21 8.60 0.65
CA LEU A 117 -20.44 9.29 1.69
C LEU A 117 -20.01 8.33 2.81
N ILE A 118 -20.90 7.45 3.26
CA ILE A 118 -20.59 6.42 4.26
C ILE A 118 -19.52 5.45 3.74
N GLY A 119 -19.64 5.01 2.48
CA GLY A 119 -18.64 4.18 1.82
C GLY A 119 -17.28 4.87 1.74
N LEU A 120 -17.25 6.14 1.34
CA LEU A 120 -16.02 6.94 1.25
C LEU A 120 -15.35 7.11 2.61
N VAL A 121 -16.14 7.33 3.67
CA VAL A 121 -15.66 7.39 5.06
C VAL A 121 -15.07 6.04 5.48
N GLY A 122 -15.72 4.92 5.15
CA GLY A 122 -15.21 3.57 5.44
C GLY A 122 -13.88 3.27 4.74
N VAL A 123 -13.76 3.63 3.46
CA VAL A 123 -12.51 3.50 2.69
C VAL A 123 -11.41 4.38 3.28
N GLY A 124 -11.74 5.64 3.60
CA GLY A 124 -10.81 6.59 4.23
C GLY A 124 -10.32 6.12 5.59
N ALA A 125 -11.19 5.54 6.42
CA ALA A 125 -10.84 4.97 7.72
C ALA A 125 -9.93 3.74 7.56
N THR A 126 -10.20 2.88 6.58
CA THR A 126 -9.36 1.69 6.30
C THR A 126 -7.97 2.10 5.82
N ALA A 127 -7.88 3.08 4.89
CA ALA A 127 -6.61 3.64 4.45
C ALA A 127 -5.85 4.32 5.60
N GLY A 128 -6.55 5.05 6.47
CA GLY A 128 -5.99 5.67 7.68
C GLY A 128 -5.43 4.65 8.67
N ALA A 129 -6.07 3.49 8.83
CA ALA A 129 -5.59 2.41 9.68
C ALA A 129 -4.27 1.81 9.18
N PHE A 130 -4.13 1.60 7.86
CA PHE A 130 -2.86 1.18 7.25
C PHE A 130 -1.77 2.24 7.35
N ALA A 131 -2.12 3.53 7.18
CA ALA A 131 -1.16 4.63 7.36
C ALA A 131 -0.65 4.75 8.81
N SER A 132 -1.37 4.19 9.79
CA SER A 132 -1.03 4.29 11.22
C SER A 132 -0.30 3.08 11.82
N ILE A 133 0.21 2.18 10.99
CA ILE A 133 0.79 0.89 11.42
C ILE A 133 1.97 1.04 12.41
N HIS A 134 2.66 2.19 12.39
CA HIS A 134 3.78 2.54 13.29
C HIS A 134 3.38 3.15 14.64
N ARG A 135 2.10 3.50 14.89
CA ARG A 135 1.62 3.96 16.21
C ARG A 135 0.94 2.80 16.95
N ARG A 136 1.35 2.52 18.20
CA ARG A 136 0.86 1.38 19.01
C ARG A 136 -0.68 1.33 19.20
N ARG A 137 -1.35 2.49 19.30
CA ARG A 137 -2.80 2.60 19.60
C ARG A 137 -3.69 3.08 18.44
N ALA A 138 -3.10 3.69 17.41
CA ALA A 138 -3.86 4.30 16.32
C ALA A 138 -4.59 3.33 15.36
N PRO A 139 -4.08 2.12 15.02
CA PRO A 139 -4.82 1.21 14.16
C PRO A 139 -6.11 0.70 14.81
N TRP A 140 -6.15 0.59 16.14
CA TRP A 140 -7.36 0.22 16.88
C TRP A 140 -8.44 1.30 16.84
N ILE A 141 -8.06 2.57 16.82
CA ILE A 141 -9.01 3.69 16.68
C ILE A 141 -9.59 3.73 15.27
N GLY A 142 -8.74 3.52 14.24
CA GLY A 142 -9.20 3.41 12.85
C GLY A 142 -10.14 2.23 12.65
N LEU A 143 -9.82 1.09 13.26
CA LEU A 143 -10.69 -0.08 13.27
C LEU A 143 -12.00 0.19 13.99
N SER A 144 -11.99 0.78 15.19
CA SER A 144 -13.23 1.09 15.90
C SER A 144 -14.13 2.05 15.14
N ILE A 145 -13.55 3.08 14.48
CA ILE A 145 -14.31 4.01 13.65
C ILE A 145 -14.88 3.30 12.42
N GLY A 146 -14.08 2.46 11.75
CA GLY A 146 -14.53 1.64 10.62
C GLY A 146 -15.66 0.67 11.00
N THR A 147 -15.55 0.01 12.16
CA THR A 147 -16.60 -0.87 12.69
C THR A 147 -17.86 -0.09 13.04
N LEU A 148 -17.74 1.10 13.63
CA LEU A 148 -18.89 1.94 13.97
C LEU A 148 -19.60 2.46 12.72
N ALA A 149 -18.85 2.86 11.70
CA ALA A 149 -19.39 3.27 10.40
C ALA A 149 -20.10 2.10 9.69
N LEU A 150 -19.49 0.90 9.73
CA LEU A 150 -20.09 -0.32 9.18
C LEU A 150 -21.37 -0.70 9.92
N ALA A 151 -21.38 -0.65 11.25
CA ALA A 151 -22.56 -0.92 12.06
C ALA A 151 -23.70 0.05 11.71
N LEU A 152 -23.40 1.35 11.55
CA LEU A 152 -24.38 2.34 11.11
C LEU A 152 -24.96 2.01 9.73
N ALA A 153 -24.10 1.63 8.78
CA ALA A 153 -24.50 1.26 7.42
C ALA A 153 -25.42 0.03 7.42
N ILE A 154 -25.13 -0.97 8.26
CA ILE A 154 -25.97 -2.16 8.43
C ILE A 154 -27.32 -1.79 9.00
N VAL A 155 -27.36 -1.00 10.09
CA VAL A 155 -28.62 -0.56 10.73
C VAL A 155 -29.49 0.21 9.73
N LEU A 156 -28.91 1.17 9.00
CA LEU A 156 -29.62 1.95 7.98
C LEU A 156 -30.15 1.09 6.82
N THR A 157 -29.41 0.04 6.46
CA THR A 157 -29.84 -0.90 5.42
C THR A 157 -30.94 -1.84 5.92
N ALA A 158 -30.86 -2.27 7.18
CA ALA A 158 -31.83 -3.17 7.81
C ALA A 158 -33.13 -2.46 8.24
N SER A 159 -33.09 -1.15 8.45
CA SER A 159 -34.27 -0.32 8.74
C SER A 159 -35.11 0.02 7.50
N ARG A 160 -34.77 -0.56 6.34
CA ARG A 160 -35.40 -0.30 5.04
C ARG A 160 -36.26 -1.47 4.62
#